data_AF-A0A8T3Z9Y1-F1
#
_entry.id   AF-A0A8T3Z9Y1-F1
#
_cell.length_a   1.000
_cell.length_b   1.000
_cell.length_c   1.000
_cell.angle_alpha   90.00
_cell.angle_beta   90.00
_cell.angle_gamma   90.00
#
_symmetry.space_group_name_H-M   'P 1'
#
loop_
_entity.id
_entity.type
_entity.pdbx_description
1 polymer ?
#
loop_
_entity_poly.entity_id
_entity_poly.type
_entity_poly.pdbx_seq_one_letter_code
_entity_poly.pdbx_strand_id
1 'polypeptide(L)'
;MGSADEDIREGERLLNEFDYKGALARFDKAVKNAPNDPRGYFGKAEAAMGEQKASVDQILEWYRKAVDLDKKNVFYLTTLGSFCVEVGKFNEAEEFYNRATEIDEESAPLYYSEFAIGYYMRAPIIYEKFLDDKTMTMIKKKTLEYLLKAMDTTPAQAKQLIDAK
;
A
#
# COMPACT_ATOMS: atom_id res chain seq x y z
N MET A 1 -6.61 -3.40 -30.47
CA MET A 1 -6.49 -2.91 -29.08
C MET A 1 -7.14 -1.55 -29.02
N GLY A 2 -7.91 -1.22 -27.98
CA GLY A 2 -8.55 0.09 -27.88
C GLY A 2 -7.52 1.17 -27.53
N SER A 3 -7.78 2.42 -27.92
CA SER A 3 -6.87 3.56 -27.65
C SER A 3 -6.45 3.67 -26.17
N ALA A 4 -7.31 3.28 -25.22
CA ALA A 4 -6.98 3.28 -23.80
C ALA A 4 -5.91 2.25 -23.41
N ASP A 5 -5.94 1.06 -24.03
CA ASP A 5 -4.98 -0.02 -23.74
C ASP A 5 -3.59 0.28 -24.30
N GLU A 6 -3.53 1.03 -25.40
CA GLU A 6 -2.26 1.56 -25.94
C GLU A 6 -1.68 2.65 -25.02
N ASP A 7 -2.51 3.57 -24.55
CA ASP A 7 -2.07 4.59 -23.59
C ASP A 7 -1.64 3.98 -22.25
N ILE A 8 -2.29 2.92 -21.76
CA ILE A 8 -1.87 2.20 -20.54
C ILE A 8 -0.48 1.58 -20.74
N ARG A 9 -0.28 0.80 -21.82
CA ARG A 9 1.01 0.13 -22.07
C ARG A 9 2.15 1.12 -22.27
N GLU A 10 1.88 2.21 -22.98
CA GLU A 10 2.87 3.28 -23.15
C GLU A 10 3.15 4.01 -21.83
N GLY A 11 2.12 4.22 -20.99
CA GLY A 11 2.30 4.76 -19.64
C GLY A 11 3.19 3.86 -18.76
N GLU A 12 2.96 2.55 -18.78
CA GLU A 12 3.77 1.55 -18.08
C GLU A 12 5.23 1.55 -18.58
N ARG A 13 5.44 1.64 -19.90
CA ARG A 13 6.79 1.76 -20.48
C ARG A 13 7.50 3.02 -19.97
N LEU A 14 6.82 4.15 -19.94
CA LEU A 14 7.38 5.43 -19.47
C LEU A 14 7.67 5.41 -17.97
N LEU A 15 6.86 4.72 -17.15
CA LEU A 15 7.19 4.48 -15.74
C LEU A 15 8.50 3.72 -15.57
N ASN A 16 8.73 2.68 -16.37
CA ASN A 16 9.97 1.91 -16.35
C ASN A 16 11.20 2.73 -16.80
N GLU A 17 10.97 3.79 -17.57
CA GLU A 17 11.99 4.76 -18.00
C GLU A 17 12.12 5.95 -17.05
N PHE A 18 11.36 5.97 -15.95
CA PHE A 18 11.28 7.07 -14.99
C PHE A 18 10.78 8.40 -15.60
N ASP A 19 10.16 8.36 -16.79
CA ASP A 19 9.46 9.52 -17.36
C ASP A 19 8.05 9.61 -16.76
N TYR A 20 8.01 10.07 -15.50
CA TYR A 20 6.78 10.20 -14.73
C TYR A 20 5.80 11.19 -15.34
N LYS A 21 6.30 12.28 -15.93
CA LYS A 21 5.48 13.28 -16.61
C LYS A 21 4.82 12.70 -17.86
N GLY A 22 5.58 11.97 -18.68
CA GLY A 22 5.08 11.28 -19.86
C GLY A 22 4.06 10.21 -19.48
N ALA A 23 4.39 9.39 -18.49
CA ALA A 23 3.50 8.36 -17.95
C ALA A 23 2.16 8.96 -17.47
N LEU A 24 2.22 10.04 -16.68
CA LEU A 24 1.02 10.72 -16.16
C LEU A 24 0.12 11.19 -17.32
N ALA A 25 0.71 11.78 -18.36
CA ALA A 25 -0.04 12.24 -19.54
C ALA A 25 -0.69 11.09 -20.32
N ARG A 26 -0.09 9.90 -20.33
CA ARG A 26 -0.67 8.70 -20.93
C ARG A 26 -1.79 8.14 -20.10
N PHE A 27 -1.60 8.02 -18.79
CA PHE A 27 -2.67 7.56 -17.90
C PHE A 27 -3.85 8.52 -17.85
N ASP A 28 -3.64 9.83 -17.99
CA ASP A 28 -4.71 10.82 -18.15
C ASP A 28 -5.59 10.54 -19.38
N LYS A 29 -4.99 10.15 -20.51
CA LYS A 29 -5.74 9.74 -21.70
C LYS A 29 -6.46 8.41 -21.47
N ALA A 30 -5.79 7.45 -20.83
CA ALA A 30 -6.37 6.16 -20.51
C ALA A 30 -7.64 6.30 -19.65
N VAL A 31 -7.59 7.06 -18.54
CA VAL A 31 -8.75 7.26 -17.67
C VAL A 31 -9.88 8.02 -18.36
N LYS A 32 -9.57 8.92 -19.30
CA LYS A 32 -10.58 9.62 -20.11
C LYS A 32 -11.29 8.67 -21.09
N ASN A 33 -10.53 7.79 -21.73
CA ASN A 33 -11.02 6.90 -22.77
C ASN A 33 -11.66 5.62 -22.22
N ALA A 34 -11.24 5.19 -21.02
CA ALA A 34 -11.75 4.01 -20.32
C ALA A 34 -11.87 4.29 -18.80
N PRO A 35 -12.88 5.07 -18.37
CA PRO A 35 -13.03 5.49 -16.95
C PRO A 35 -13.41 4.36 -15.99
N ASN A 36 -13.66 3.14 -16.50
CA ASN A 36 -13.95 1.96 -15.69
C ASN A 36 -12.78 0.96 -15.70
N ASP A 37 -11.64 1.29 -16.33
CA ASP A 37 -10.44 0.47 -16.30
C ASP A 37 -9.56 0.87 -15.09
N PRO A 38 -9.37 0.00 -14.10
CA PRO A 38 -8.60 0.34 -12.90
C PRO A 38 -7.13 0.63 -13.19
N ARG A 39 -6.55 0.04 -14.26
CA ARG A 39 -5.12 0.19 -14.61
C ARG A 39 -4.75 1.64 -14.88
N GLY A 40 -5.65 2.39 -15.52
CA GLY A 40 -5.44 3.81 -15.79
C GLY A 40 -5.30 4.64 -14.52
N TYR A 41 -6.17 4.41 -13.53
CA TYR A 41 -6.10 5.13 -12.25
C TYR A 41 -4.90 4.70 -11.41
N PHE A 42 -4.59 3.40 -11.39
CA PHE A 42 -3.42 2.87 -10.70
C PHE A 42 -2.13 3.46 -11.26
N GLY A 43 -1.91 3.36 -12.57
CA GLY A 43 -0.73 3.92 -13.22
C GLY A 43 -0.63 5.44 -13.08
N LYS A 44 -1.77 6.14 -13.06
CA LYS A 44 -1.81 7.58 -12.78
C LYS A 44 -1.28 7.91 -11.38
N ALA A 45 -1.66 7.13 -10.38
CA ALA A 45 -1.16 7.28 -9.00
C ALA A 45 0.36 7.02 -8.94
N GLU A 46 0.85 5.93 -9.54
CA GLU A 46 2.28 5.60 -9.63
C GLU A 46 3.11 6.72 -10.28
N ALA A 47 2.65 7.23 -11.44
CA ALA A 47 3.33 8.31 -12.15
C ALA A 47 3.36 9.60 -11.33
N ALA A 48 2.28 9.90 -10.60
CA ALA A 48 2.17 11.10 -9.81
C ALA A 48 3.09 11.11 -8.58
N MET A 49 3.38 9.95 -7.99
CA MET A 49 4.36 9.84 -6.91
C MET A 49 5.77 10.25 -7.36
N GLY A 50 6.17 9.88 -8.59
CA GLY A 50 7.48 10.23 -9.13
C GLY A 50 7.62 11.68 -9.60
N GLU A 51 6.56 12.29 -10.13
CA GLU A 51 6.57 13.68 -10.61
C GLU A 51 6.44 14.72 -9.47
N GLN A 52 6.02 14.31 -8.26
CA GLN A 52 5.85 15.15 -7.06
C GLN A 52 4.94 16.38 -7.24
N LYS A 53 4.06 16.37 -8.26
CA LYS A 53 3.11 17.47 -8.53
C LYS A 53 1.73 17.25 -7.97
N ALA A 54 1.35 16.00 -7.71
CA ALA A 54 0.08 15.68 -7.10
C ALA A 54 0.18 15.77 -5.58
N SER A 55 -0.86 16.28 -4.94
CA SER A 55 -1.01 16.18 -3.49
C SER A 55 -1.22 14.72 -3.07
N VAL A 56 -0.89 14.41 -1.82
CA VAL A 56 -1.15 13.10 -1.21
C VAL A 56 -2.62 12.69 -1.38
N ASP A 57 -3.55 13.62 -1.19
CA ASP A 57 -4.99 13.34 -1.30
C ASP A 57 -5.40 12.94 -2.73
N GLN A 58 -4.82 13.58 -3.75
CA GLN A 58 -5.07 13.21 -5.15
C GLN A 58 -4.56 11.81 -5.49
N ILE A 59 -3.36 11.47 -5.00
CA ILE A 59 -2.77 10.14 -5.22
C ILE A 59 -3.64 9.07 -4.54
N LEU A 60 -4.09 9.32 -3.30
CA LEU A 60 -5.02 8.45 -2.59
C LEU A 60 -6.34 8.27 -3.35
N GLU A 61 -6.90 9.33 -3.92
CA GLU A 61 -8.15 9.26 -4.69
C GLU A 61 -8.00 8.33 -5.90
N TRP A 62 -6.90 8.43 -6.64
CA TRP A 62 -6.66 7.57 -7.80
C TRP A 62 -6.42 6.10 -7.41
N TYR A 63 -5.64 5.82 -6.37
CA TYR A 63 -5.53 4.45 -5.88
C TYR A 63 -6.85 3.88 -5.39
N ARG A 64 -7.63 4.65 -4.63
CA ARG A 64 -8.97 4.22 -4.17
C ARG A 64 -9.87 3.92 -5.35
N LYS A 65 -9.82 4.74 -6.39
CA LYS A 65 -10.59 4.50 -7.61
C LYS A 65 -10.20 3.19 -8.29
N ALA A 66 -8.91 2.87 -8.35
CA ALA A 66 -8.43 1.58 -8.87
C ALA A 66 -8.92 0.40 -8.01
N VAL A 67 -8.81 0.50 -6.69
CA VAL A 67 -9.32 -0.51 -5.74
C VAL A 67 -10.85 -0.66 -5.81
N ASP A 68 -11.60 0.42 -5.99
CA ASP A 68 -13.06 0.37 -6.09
C ASP A 68 -13.54 -0.30 -7.37
N LEU A 69 -12.79 -0.11 -8.47
CA LEU A 69 -13.05 -0.72 -9.77
C LEU A 69 -12.65 -2.21 -9.79
N ASP A 70 -11.60 -2.61 -9.06
CA ASP A 70 -11.20 -4.00 -8.88
C ASP A 70 -10.90 -4.33 -7.41
N LYS A 71 -11.97 -4.61 -6.67
CA LYS A 71 -11.95 -4.80 -5.20
C LYS A 71 -11.22 -6.04 -4.72
N LYS A 72 -10.95 -6.98 -5.62
CA LYS A 72 -10.28 -8.25 -5.33
C LYS A 72 -8.83 -8.26 -5.80
N ASN A 73 -8.35 -7.17 -6.36
CA ASN A 73 -6.97 -7.06 -6.78
C ASN A 73 -6.06 -6.87 -5.57
N VAL A 74 -5.43 -7.95 -5.12
CA VAL A 74 -4.55 -7.92 -3.95
C VAL A 74 -3.40 -6.94 -4.15
N PHE A 75 -2.84 -6.86 -5.36
CA PHE A 75 -1.78 -5.90 -5.67
C PHE A 75 -2.22 -4.45 -5.48
N TYR A 76 -3.42 -4.06 -5.94
CA TYR A 76 -3.92 -2.70 -5.70
C TYR A 76 -4.20 -2.42 -4.22
N LEU A 77 -4.69 -3.42 -3.48
CA LEU A 77 -4.92 -3.30 -2.04
C LEU A 77 -3.62 -3.09 -1.27
N THR A 78 -2.60 -3.91 -1.51
CA THR A 78 -1.32 -3.81 -0.80
C THR A 78 -0.54 -2.58 -1.21
N THR A 79 -0.57 -2.15 -2.48
CA THR A 79 0.04 -0.88 -2.90
C THR A 79 -0.63 0.32 -2.24
N LEU A 80 -1.97 0.40 -2.22
CA LEU A 80 -2.67 1.47 -1.49
C LEU A 80 -2.40 1.38 0.02
N GLY A 81 -2.38 0.18 0.59
CA GLY A 81 -2.04 -0.05 1.98
C GLY A 81 -0.64 0.48 2.33
N SER A 82 0.35 0.16 1.49
CA SER A 82 1.73 0.65 1.60
C SER A 82 1.80 2.17 1.49
N PHE A 83 1.13 2.77 0.50
CA PHE A 83 1.08 4.23 0.38
C PHE A 83 0.43 4.89 1.60
N CYS A 84 -0.64 4.30 2.15
CA CYS A 84 -1.26 4.74 3.39
C CYS A 84 -0.29 4.69 4.58
N VAL A 85 0.57 3.65 4.68
CA VAL A 85 1.64 3.58 5.69
C VAL A 85 2.62 4.75 5.51
N GLU A 86 3.06 5.01 4.28
CA GLU A 86 4.01 6.07 3.98
C GLU A 86 3.49 7.45 4.37
N VAL A 87 2.20 7.72 4.18
CA VAL A 87 1.58 9.01 4.52
C VAL A 87 0.96 9.06 5.92
N GLY A 88 1.17 8.03 6.75
CA GLY A 88 0.73 8.00 8.15
C GLY A 88 -0.75 7.66 8.37
N LYS A 89 -1.47 7.21 7.34
CA LYS A 89 -2.86 6.73 7.41
C LYS A 89 -2.91 5.26 7.87
N PHE A 90 -2.36 4.98 9.05
CA PHE A 90 -2.12 3.61 9.51
C PHE A 90 -3.38 2.75 9.69
N ASN A 91 -4.50 3.34 10.10
CA ASN A 91 -5.76 2.59 10.24
C ASN A 91 -6.31 2.16 8.87
N GLU A 92 -6.17 3.02 7.86
CA GLU A 92 -6.61 2.69 6.50
C GLU A 92 -5.67 1.66 5.87
N ALA A 93 -4.36 1.80 6.09
CA ALA A 93 -3.39 0.79 5.67
C ALA A 93 -3.74 -0.60 6.23
N GLU A 94 -4.00 -0.67 7.54
CA GLU A 94 -4.39 -1.90 8.22
C GLU A 94 -5.64 -2.55 7.61
N GLU A 95 -6.66 -1.76 7.27
CA GLU A 95 -7.86 -2.26 6.60
C GLU A 95 -7.53 -2.88 5.23
N PHE A 96 -6.71 -2.23 4.41
CA PHE A 96 -6.35 -2.75 3.09
C PHE A 96 -5.50 -4.02 3.16
N TYR A 97 -4.55 -4.10 4.10
CA TYR A 97 -3.76 -5.31 4.31
C TYR A 97 -4.60 -6.48 4.84
N ASN A 98 -5.55 -6.22 5.76
CA ASN A 98 -6.48 -7.25 6.23
C ASN A 98 -7.41 -7.74 5.10
N ARG A 99 -7.90 -6.84 4.24
CA ARG A 99 -8.66 -7.26 3.06
C ARG A 99 -7.84 -8.08 2.08
N ALA A 100 -6.55 -7.78 1.93
CA ALA A 100 -5.64 -8.60 1.11
C ALA A 100 -5.51 -10.02 1.66
N THR A 101 -5.41 -10.19 2.99
CA THR A 101 -5.32 -11.52 3.63
C THR A 101 -6.61 -12.32 3.52
N GLU A 102 -7.77 -11.66 3.47
CA GLU A 102 -9.07 -12.30 3.21
C GLU A 102 -9.23 -12.81 1.77
N ILE A 103 -8.48 -12.25 0.81
CA ILE A 103 -8.55 -12.64 -0.61
C ILE A 103 -7.49 -13.69 -0.95
N ASP A 104 -6.27 -13.51 -0.43
CA ASP A 104 -5.15 -14.44 -0.61
C ASP A 104 -4.63 -14.86 0.78
N GLU A 105 -5.25 -15.91 1.31
CA GLU A 105 -4.92 -16.49 2.62
C GLU A 105 -3.53 -17.12 2.64
N GLU A 106 -3.06 -17.66 1.51
CA GLU A 106 -1.76 -18.33 1.40
C GLU A 106 -0.61 -17.31 1.57
N SER A 107 -0.79 -16.12 1.00
CA SER A 107 0.16 -15.01 1.15
C SER A 107 -0.08 -14.13 2.37
N ALA A 108 -1.07 -14.42 3.23
CA ALA A 108 -1.38 -13.62 4.42
C ALA A 108 -0.15 -13.32 5.31
N PRO A 109 0.79 -14.27 5.55
CA PRO A 109 2.04 -13.98 6.26
C PRO A 109 2.86 -12.83 5.69
N LEU A 110 2.92 -12.72 4.36
CA LEU A 110 3.64 -11.65 3.67
C LEU A 110 2.98 -10.29 3.96
N TYR A 111 1.67 -10.19 3.78
CA TYR A 111 0.92 -8.95 3.96
C TYR A 111 0.95 -8.44 5.40
N TYR A 112 0.81 -9.34 6.37
CA TYR A 112 0.95 -8.98 7.78
C TYR A 112 2.38 -8.50 8.11
N SER A 113 3.40 -9.12 7.52
CA SER A 113 4.80 -8.71 7.70
C SER A 113 5.09 -7.35 7.08
N GLU A 114 4.61 -7.11 5.85
CA GLU A 114 4.75 -5.83 5.14
C GLU A 114 4.13 -4.68 5.96
N PHE A 115 2.88 -4.85 6.42
CA PHE A 115 2.24 -3.86 7.28
C PHE A 115 3.02 -3.63 8.58
N ALA A 116 3.43 -4.70 9.27
CA ALA A 116 4.12 -4.60 10.55
C ALA A 116 5.44 -3.82 10.44
N ILE A 117 6.25 -4.15 9.43
CA ILE A 117 7.56 -3.54 9.19
C ILE A 117 7.37 -2.09 8.76
N GLY A 118 6.48 -1.82 7.79
CA GLY A 118 6.19 -0.47 7.34
C GLY A 118 5.68 0.42 8.48
N TYR A 119 4.73 -0.07 9.28
CA TYR A 119 4.23 0.62 10.47
C TYR A 119 5.34 0.91 11.48
N TYR A 120 6.21 -0.07 11.78
CA TYR A 120 7.31 0.11 12.71
C TYR A 120 8.31 1.18 12.26
N MET A 121 8.59 1.23 10.95
CA MET A 121 9.53 2.19 10.37
C MET A 121 8.93 3.60 10.27
N ARG A 122 7.66 3.72 9.88
CA ARG A 122 7.02 5.02 9.61
C ARG A 122 6.39 5.66 10.84
N ALA A 123 5.79 4.89 11.75
CA ALA A 123 5.06 5.43 12.90
C ALA A 123 5.92 6.35 13.81
N PRO A 124 7.19 6.03 14.13
CA PRO A 124 8.02 6.94 14.94
C PRO A 124 8.28 8.29 14.26
N ILE A 125 8.40 8.29 12.92
CA ILE A 125 8.60 9.50 12.13
C ILE A 125 7.31 10.34 12.12
N ILE A 126 6.16 9.70 11.88
CA ILE A 126 4.86 10.39 11.84
C ILE A 126 4.47 10.92 13.23
N TYR A 127 4.81 10.21 14.30
CA TYR A 127 4.52 10.59 15.68
C TYR A 127 5.65 11.35 16.36
N GLU A 128 6.65 11.86 15.62
CA GLU A 128 7.88 12.47 16.16
C GLU A 128 7.61 13.42 17.35
N LYS A 129 6.62 14.31 17.21
CA LYS A 129 6.23 15.29 18.24
C LYS A 129 5.76 14.67 19.57
N PHE A 130 5.22 13.45 19.53
CA PHE A 130 4.66 12.73 20.67
C PHE A 130 5.49 11.49 21.03
N LEU A 131 6.69 11.37 20.45
CA LEU A 131 7.52 10.19 20.61
C LEU A 131 8.09 10.12 22.02
N ASP A 132 7.54 9.22 22.82
CA ASP A 132 7.99 8.87 24.16
C ASP A 132 7.99 7.35 24.35
N ASP A 133 8.40 6.88 25.54
CA ASP A 133 8.45 5.46 25.85
C ASP A 133 7.08 4.78 25.71
N LYS A 134 5.98 5.50 26.02
CA LYS A 134 4.62 4.96 25.91
C LYS A 134 4.22 4.79 24.45
N THR A 135 4.46 5.79 23.63
CA THR A 135 4.17 5.79 22.19
C THR A 135 5.03 4.76 21.47
N MET A 136 6.31 4.65 21.81
CA MET A 136 7.16 3.58 21.30
C MET A 136 6.72 2.18 21.75
N THR A 137 6.23 2.04 22.97
CA THR A 137 5.66 0.77 23.46
C THR A 137 4.39 0.41 22.67
N MET A 138 3.51 1.38 22.41
CA MET A 138 2.33 1.19 21.58
C MET A 138 2.70 0.73 20.16
N ILE A 139 3.68 1.41 19.53
CA ILE A 139 4.17 1.05 18.19
C ILE A 139 4.69 -0.38 18.19
N LYS A 140 5.63 -0.69 19.10
CA LYS A 140 6.22 -2.04 19.23
C LYS A 140 5.17 -3.11 19.47
N LYS A 141 4.15 -2.84 20.30
CA LYS A 141 3.08 -3.80 20.58
C LYS A 141 2.26 -4.11 19.33
N LYS A 142 1.86 -3.09 18.56
CA LYS A 142 1.11 -3.30 17.32
C LYS A 142 1.95 -3.99 16.25
N THR A 143 3.21 -3.59 16.09
CA THR A 143 4.15 -4.28 15.20
C THR A 143 4.29 -5.76 15.58
N LEU A 144 4.51 -6.06 16.86
CA LEU A 144 4.65 -7.43 17.33
C LEU A 144 3.37 -8.24 17.09
N GLU A 145 2.19 -7.66 17.32
CA GLU A 145 0.92 -8.31 17.03
C GLU A 145 0.84 -8.81 15.59
N TYR A 146 1.20 -7.98 14.61
CA TYR A 146 1.15 -8.36 13.20
C TYR A 146 2.27 -9.33 12.79
N LEU A 147 3.48 -9.21 13.37
CA LEU A 147 4.52 -10.22 13.16
C LEU A 147 4.12 -11.58 13.71
N LEU A 148 3.41 -11.62 14.84
CA LEU A 148 2.88 -12.86 15.40
C LEU A 148 1.77 -13.45 14.53
N LYS A 149 0.86 -12.62 13.99
CA LYS A 149 -0.11 -13.06 12.97
C LYS A 149 0.58 -13.65 11.75
N ALA A 150 1.66 -13.02 11.28
CA ALA A 150 2.42 -13.53 10.14
C ALA A 150 3.06 -14.91 10.38
N MET A 151 3.39 -15.22 11.63
CA MET A 151 3.94 -16.53 12.03
C MET A 151 2.87 -17.53 12.47
N ASP A 152 1.58 -17.21 12.32
CA ASP A 152 0.46 -18.00 12.86
C ASP A 152 0.70 -18.40 14.34
N THR A 153 1.13 -17.43 15.14
CA THR A 153 1.59 -17.65 16.52
C THR A 153 0.93 -16.66 17.48
N THR A 154 0.70 -17.08 18.72
CA THR A 154 0.21 -16.21 19.80
C THR A 154 1.34 -15.65 20.65
N PRO A 155 1.13 -14.53 21.38
CA PRO A 155 2.14 -14.01 22.31
C PRO A 155 2.61 -15.03 23.36
N ALA A 156 1.73 -15.92 23.80
CA ALA A 156 2.07 -16.98 24.76
C ALA A 156 3.00 -18.03 24.14
N GLN A 157 2.69 -18.50 22.93
CA GLN A 157 3.54 -19.44 22.20
C GLN A 157 4.90 -18.83 21.85
N ALA A 158 4.93 -17.58 21.38
CA ALA A 158 6.18 -16.89 21.09
C ALA A 158 7.07 -16.75 22.32
N LYS A 159 6.49 -16.44 23.49
CA LYS A 159 7.23 -16.41 24.76
C LYS A 159 7.80 -17.79 25.11
N GLN A 160 7.02 -18.85 24.97
CA GLN A 160 7.49 -20.23 25.22
C GLN A 160 8.65 -20.61 24.29
N LEU A 161 8.60 -20.22 23.02
CA LEU A 161 9.68 -20.46 22.05
C LEU A 161 10.99 -19.72 22.44
N ILE A 162 10.89 -18.50 22.94
CA ILE A 162 12.05 -17.70 23.37
C ILE A 162 12.66 -18.25 24.67
N ASP A 163 11.81 -18.70 25.60
CA ASP A 163 12.24 -19.21 26.90
C ASP A 163 12.74 -20.68 26.83
N ALA A 164 12.59 -21.35 25.68
CA ALA A 164 13.07 -22.71 25.45
C ALA A 164 14.61 -22.75 25.43
N LYS A 165 15.20 -23.63 26.25
CA LYS A 165 16.66 -23.85 26.34
C LYS A 165 17.15 -24.87 25.32
#